data_AF-A0A358PG71-F1
#
_entry.id   AF-A0A358PG71-F1
#
_cell.length_a   1.000
_cell.length_b   1.000
_cell.length_c   1.000
_cell.angle_alpha   90.00
_cell.angle_beta   90.00
_cell.angle_gamma   90.00
#
_symmetry.space_group_name_H-M   'P 1'
#
loop_
_entity.id
_entity.type
_entity.pdbx_description
1 polymer ?
#
loop_
_entity_poly.entity_id
_entity_poly.type
_entity_poly.pdbx_seq_one_letter_code
_entity_poly.pdbx_strand_id
1 'polypeptide(L)'
;MHKLEGQLIMRNPNYKLDHRLFLDTIDRVNSTVTIDGITYPIKDADFPTINPDDPYTLSDEEETIINELRDSFLNSPTLQKHIKFFIDKGELYRIENNNLMFHALVPLNEDGSFKAVDFGDGVPRSGKQMFDYIDAEVKRLYFAEPSMRKTHELDLMWYLWCGPDSPLFGKNKMTTFERVEIDDSKSHKEKRNAYYKYQDTKDLAIRILNEFGITDTDRAVIVNGHIPVEKINGENPIKAGGSLIVIDGGFSKYYQKTTGIAGYTLVYDSRGLYIVAHEPFVSFEKAIRENMDIHSTTEVENILATKGQMRVSDCDKGVELREQIRQLEMLIAAFECGLIKENNRYRMVKVPLNNR
;
A
#
# COMPACT_ATOMS: atom_id res chain seq x y z
N MET A 1 -20.81 -10.65 8.47
CA MET A 1 -19.91 -9.87 7.59
C MET A 1 -20.67 -9.24 6.42
N HIS A 2 -21.35 -10.01 5.57
CA HIS A 2 -22.07 -9.48 4.38
C HIS A 2 -23.17 -8.45 4.69
N LYS A 3 -23.86 -8.57 5.84
CA LYS A 3 -24.82 -7.57 6.31
C LYS A 3 -24.16 -6.18 6.49
N LEU A 4 -23.06 -6.12 7.23
CA LEU A 4 -22.28 -4.89 7.46
C LEU A 4 -21.70 -4.31 6.17
N GLU A 5 -21.21 -5.17 5.26
CA GLU A 5 -20.74 -4.77 3.93
C GLU A 5 -21.86 -4.11 3.14
N GLY A 6 -23.06 -4.70 3.10
CA GLY A 6 -24.20 -4.09 2.42
C GLY A 6 -24.66 -2.78 3.04
N GLN A 7 -24.72 -2.69 4.38
CA GLN A 7 -25.00 -1.42 5.07
C GLN A 7 -23.97 -0.32 4.71
N LEU A 8 -22.71 -0.69 4.49
CA LEU A 8 -21.65 0.25 4.07
C LEU A 8 -21.84 0.69 2.63
N ILE A 9 -22.12 -0.24 1.73
CA ILE A 9 -22.36 0.06 0.32
C ILE A 9 -23.58 0.99 0.18
N MET A 10 -24.69 0.66 0.84
CA MET A 10 -25.94 1.43 0.77
C MET A 10 -25.79 2.87 1.28
N ARG A 11 -24.93 3.11 2.28
CA ARG A 11 -24.68 4.46 2.79
C ARG A 11 -23.60 5.23 2.01
N ASN A 12 -22.85 4.57 1.12
CA ASN A 12 -21.80 5.17 0.29
C ASN A 12 -22.00 4.88 -1.22
N PRO A 13 -23.06 5.39 -1.85
CA PRO A 13 -23.34 5.14 -3.27
C PRO A 13 -22.20 5.58 -4.20
N ASN A 14 -21.38 6.56 -3.79
CA ASN A 14 -20.23 7.05 -4.56
C ASN A 14 -19.15 5.97 -4.78
N TYR A 15 -19.12 4.93 -3.96
CA TYR A 15 -18.17 3.82 -4.12
C TYR A 15 -18.51 2.88 -5.28
N LYS A 16 -19.73 2.97 -5.84
CA LYS A 16 -20.19 2.17 -6.99
C LYS A 16 -20.07 0.66 -6.76
N LEU A 17 -20.34 0.23 -5.53
CA LEU A 17 -20.24 -1.16 -5.08
C LEU A 17 -21.60 -1.87 -5.02
N ASP A 18 -22.68 -1.27 -5.53
CA ASP A 18 -24.04 -1.85 -5.48
C ASP A 18 -24.12 -3.25 -6.09
N HIS A 19 -23.26 -3.55 -7.07
CA HIS A 19 -23.10 -4.88 -7.68
C HIS A 19 -22.58 -5.96 -6.72
N ARG A 20 -22.26 -5.60 -5.46
CA ARG A 20 -21.83 -6.50 -4.38
C ARG A 20 -22.92 -6.70 -3.32
N LEU A 21 -24.08 -6.05 -3.47
CA LEU A 21 -25.26 -6.35 -2.69
C LEU A 21 -25.81 -7.71 -3.17
N PHE A 22 -25.44 -8.77 -2.45
CA PHE A 22 -25.85 -10.13 -2.82
C PHE A 22 -27.01 -10.68 -2.01
N LEU A 23 -27.17 -10.26 -0.75
CA LEU A 23 -28.17 -10.86 0.14
C LEU A 23 -29.62 -10.62 -0.33
N ASP A 24 -29.83 -9.54 -1.09
CA ASP A 24 -31.08 -9.20 -1.77
C ASP A 24 -31.30 -9.94 -3.10
N THR A 25 -30.26 -10.54 -3.69
CA THR A 25 -30.31 -11.24 -4.98
C THR A 25 -30.28 -12.77 -4.88
N ILE A 26 -30.20 -13.32 -3.66
CA ILE A 26 -30.26 -14.77 -3.43
C ILE A 26 -31.68 -15.29 -3.65
N ASP A 27 -31.82 -16.20 -4.62
CA ASP A 27 -33.01 -17.03 -4.78
C ASP A 27 -32.92 -18.23 -3.83
N ARG A 28 -33.64 -18.13 -2.72
CA ARG A 28 -33.70 -19.16 -1.67
C ARG A 28 -34.47 -20.41 -2.09
N VAL A 29 -35.38 -20.32 -3.07
CA VAL A 29 -36.18 -21.47 -3.51
C VAL A 29 -35.33 -22.36 -4.42
N ASN A 30 -34.56 -21.74 -5.31
CA ASN A 30 -33.70 -22.46 -6.25
C ASN A 30 -32.26 -22.65 -5.73
N SER A 31 -31.92 -22.08 -4.58
CA SER A 31 -30.56 -22.03 -4.03
C SER A 31 -29.54 -21.47 -5.03
N THR A 32 -29.84 -20.29 -5.57
CA THR A 32 -28.98 -19.63 -6.56
C THR A 32 -28.78 -18.15 -6.28
N VAL A 33 -27.74 -17.56 -6.87
CA VAL A 33 -27.46 -16.12 -6.86
C VAL A 33 -27.01 -15.69 -8.25
N THR A 34 -27.40 -14.49 -8.70
CA THR A 34 -27.00 -13.96 -10.00
C THR A 34 -25.86 -12.96 -9.84
N ILE A 35 -24.70 -13.26 -10.43
CA ILE A 35 -23.50 -12.43 -10.37
C ILE A 35 -23.05 -12.12 -11.79
N ASP A 36 -22.87 -10.84 -12.11
CA ASP A 36 -22.47 -10.36 -13.45
C ASP A 36 -23.36 -10.93 -14.59
N GLY A 37 -24.65 -11.12 -14.32
CA GLY A 37 -25.63 -11.68 -15.27
C GLY A 37 -25.59 -13.20 -15.43
N ILE A 38 -24.80 -13.92 -14.62
CA ILE A 38 -24.73 -15.39 -14.62
C ILE A 38 -25.29 -15.90 -13.30
N THR A 39 -26.23 -16.86 -13.38
CA THR A 39 -26.82 -17.51 -12.21
C THR A 39 -25.94 -18.69 -11.78
N TYR A 40 -25.53 -18.68 -10.51
CA TYR A 40 -24.71 -19.71 -9.89
C TYR A 40 -25.48 -20.42 -8.79
N PRO A 41 -25.36 -21.75 -8.65
CA PRO A 41 -25.79 -22.44 -7.45
C PRO A 41 -24.92 -22.00 -6.27
N ILE A 42 -25.55 -21.81 -5.11
CA ILE A 42 -24.85 -21.55 -3.83
C ILE A 42 -24.85 -22.81 -2.97
N LYS A 43 -23.82 -22.96 -2.13
CA LYS A 43 -23.63 -24.14 -1.26
C LYS A 43 -24.74 -24.27 -0.23
N ASP A 44 -25.15 -23.16 0.34
CA ASP A 44 -26.21 -23.07 1.32
C ASP A 44 -27.12 -21.89 1.01
N ALA A 45 -28.43 -22.11 1.12
CA ALA A 45 -29.45 -21.08 0.95
C ALA A 45 -30.26 -20.85 2.23
N ASP A 46 -30.00 -21.63 3.29
CA ASP A 46 -30.61 -21.47 4.59
C ASP A 46 -29.84 -20.43 5.42
N PHE A 47 -30.30 -19.18 5.32
CA PHE A 47 -29.79 -18.08 6.12
C PHE A 47 -30.85 -17.65 7.15
N PRO A 48 -30.94 -18.31 8.31
CA PRO A 48 -32.04 -18.13 9.25
C PRO A 48 -32.06 -16.75 9.90
N THR A 49 -30.92 -16.06 9.96
CA THR A 49 -30.83 -14.70 10.53
C THR A 49 -31.10 -13.60 9.50
N ILE A 50 -31.27 -13.91 8.21
CA ILE A 50 -31.51 -12.91 7.16
C ILE A 50 -33.01 -12.70 6.97
N ASN A 51 -33.49 -11.49 7.28
CA ASN A 51 -34.84 -11.05 6.95
C ASN A 51 -34.98 -10.83 5.42
N PRO A 52 -35.87 -11.51 4.70
CA PRO A 52 -36.06 -11.29 3.26
C PRO A 52 -36.41 -9.83 2.88
N ASP A 53 -37.16 -9.12 3.73
CA ASP A 53 -37.60 -7.76 3.44
C ASP A 53 -36.51 -6.71 3.71
N ASP A 54 -35.54 -7.06 4.55
CA ASP A 54 -34.41 -6.20 4.90
C ASP A 54 -33.16 -7.06 5.21
N PRO A 55 -32.51 -7.58 4.16
CA PRO A 55 -31.50 -8.64 4.32
C PRO A 55 -30.18 -8.17 4.95
N TYR A 56 -29.98 -6.85 5.05
CA TYR A 56 -28.76 -6.25 5.58
C TYR A 56 -28.86 -5.82 7.04
N THR A 57 -30.04 -5.89 7.65
CA THR A 57 -30.22 -5.56 9.06
C THR A 57 -29.68 -6.67 9.96
N LEU A 58 -28.89 -6.27 10.96
CA LEU A 58 -28.38 -7.16 11.99
C LEU A 58 -29.53 -7.54 12.94
N SER A 59 -29.55 -8.79 13.42
CA SER A 59 -30.38 -9.13 14.58
C SER A 59 -29.80 -8.51 15.85
N ASP A 60 -30.59 -8.45 16.92
CA ASP A 60 -30.11 -7.95 18.22
C ASP A 60 -28.90 -8.73 18.73
N GLU A 61 -28.85 -10.05 18.50
CA GLU A 61 -27.69 -10.87 18.86
C GLU A 61 -26.46 -10.57 17.99
N GLU A 62 -26.65 -10.40 16.68
CA GLU A 62 -25.56 -10.04 15.76
C GLU A 62 -24.99 -8.66 16.10
N GLU A 63 -25.84 -7.68 16.38
CA GLU A 63 -25.49 -6.33 16.84
C GLU A 63 -24.66 -6.41 18.13
N THR A 64 -25.08 -7.24 19.10
CA THR A 64 -24.34 -7.46 20.36
C THR A 64 -22.94 -7.98 20.09
N ILE A 65 -22.80 -9.03 19.27
CA ILE A 65 -21.51 -9.64 18.92
C ILE A 65 -20.59 -8.63 18.22
N ILE A 66 -21.11 -7.85 17.26
CA ILE A 66 -20.32 -6.84 16.55
C ILE A 66 -19.84 -5.74 17.49
N ASN A 67 -20.69 -5.29 18.42
CA ASN A 67 -20.30 -4.30 19.41
C ASN A 67 -19.22 -4.83 20.37
N GLU A 68 -19.35 -6.07 20.84
CA GLU A 68 -18.32 -6.71 21.68
C GLU A 68 -16.97 -6.87 20.95
N LEU A 69 -17.01 -7.30 19.68
CA LEU A 69 -15.81 -7.38 18.84
C LEU A 69 -15.16 -5.99 18.69
N ARG A 70 -15.95 -4.97 18.31
CA ARG A 70 -15.45 -3.60 18.19
C ARG A 70 -14.77 -3.16 19.49
N ASP A 71 -15.42 -3.36 20.62
CA ASP A 71 -14.93 -2.93 21.93
C ASP A 71 -13.64 -3.68 22.31
N SER A 72 -13.51 -4.96 21.98
CA SER A 72 -12.28 -5.74 22.16
C SER A 72 -11.10 -5.16 21.37
N PHE A 73 -11.30 -4.76 20.10
CA PHE A 73 -10.27 -4.14 19.28
C PHE A 73 -9.90 -2.73 19.79
N LEU A 74 -10.89 -1.92 20.16
CA LEU A 74 -10.65 -0.56 20.67
C LEU A 74 -9.92 -0.56 22.02
N ASN A 75 -10.24 -1.50 22.91
CA ASN A 75 -9.67 -1.56 24.24
C ASN A 75 -8.36 -2.36 24.34
N SER A 76 -7.85 -2.92 23.23
CA SER A 76 -6.59 -3.66 23.20
C SER A 76 -5.37 -2.71 23.20
N PRO A 77 -4.62 -2.53 24.30
CA PRO A 77 -3.55 -1.54 24.36
C PRO A 77 -2.40 -1.85 23.39
N THR A 78 -2.12 -3.14 23.19
CA THR A 78 -1.11 -3.62 22.24
C THR A 78 -1.48 -3.27 20.81
N LEU A 79 -2.74 -3.50 20.41
CA LEU A 79 -3.20 -3.15 19.07
C LEU A 79 -3.15 -1.64 18.87
N GLN A 80 -3.65 -0.85 19.83
CA GLN A 80 -3.62 0.61 19.75
C GLN A 80 -2.18 1.14 19.60
N LYS A 81 -1.20 0.55 20.32
CA LYS A 81 0.21 0.90 20.17
C LYS A 81 0.73 0.62 18.76
N HIS A 82 0.41 -0.53 18.18
CA HIS A 82 0.85 -0.88 16.83
C HIS A 82 0.20 -0.01 15.75
N ILE A 83 -1.12 0.21 15.82
CA ILE A 83 -1.82 1.09 14.88
C ILE A 83 -1.29 2.51 14.99
N LYS A 84 -1.09 3.03 16.21
CA LYS A 84 -0.46 4.35 16.40
C LYS A 84 0.90 4.45 15.73
N PHE A 85 1.75 3.44 15.87
CA PHE A 85 3.05 3.43 15.20
C PHE A 85 2.90 3.51 13.68
N PHE A 86 1.98 2.75 13.09
CA PHE A 86 1.70 2.82 11.65
C PHE A 86 1.16 4.18 11.21
N ILE A 87 0.29 4.82 12.00
CA ILE A 87 -0.23 6.15 11.67
C ILE A 87 0.85 7.24 11.83
N ASP A 88 1.70 7.14 12.86
CA ASP A 88 2.75 8.13 13.14
C ASP A 88 3.92 8.07 12.14
N LYS A 89 4.19 6.89 11.57
CA LYS A 89 5.37 6.63 10.71
C LYS A 89 5.01 6.26 9.28
N GLY A 90 3.80 5.79 9.05
CA GLY A 90 3.32 5.42 7.74
C GLY A 90 3.00 6.64 6.89
N GLU A 91 3.32 6.48 5.62
CA GLU A 91 2.99 7.43 4.56
C GLU A 91 2.45 6.58 3.40
N LEU A 92 1.41 7.06 2.71
CA LEU A 92 0.83 6.32 1.58
C LEU A 92 1.79 6.23 0.38
N TYR A 93 2.72 7.18 0.29
CA TYR A 93 3.87 7.14 -0.60
C TYR A 93 5.07 7.84 0.07
N ARG A 94 6.28 7.52 -0.39
CA ARG A 94 7.53 8.13 0.06
C ARG A 94 8.36 8.52 -1.15
N ILE A 95 8.91 9.72 -1.15
CA ILE A 95 9.96 10.11 -2.10
C ILE A 95 11.27 10.15 -1.33
N GLU A 96 12.26 9.41 -1.80
CA GLU A 96 13.58 9.39 -1.16
C GLU A 96 14.68 9.15 -2.19
N ASN A 97 15.71 9.99 -2.16
CA ASN A 97 16.85 9.95 -3.07
C ASN A 97 16.41 9.86 -4.54
N ASN A 98 15.46 10.72 -4.92
CA ASN A 98 14.87 10.79 -6.25
C ASN A 98 14.05 9.54 -6.68
N ASN A 99 13.77 8.59 -5.78
CA ASN A 99 12.91 7.43 -6.05
C ASN A 99 11.53 7.62 -5.43
N LEU A 100 10.51 7.04 -6.07
CA LEU A 100 9.13 7.06 -5.59
C LEU A 100 8.75 5.67 -5.07
N MET A 101 8.25 5.59 -3.84
CA MET A 101 7.76 4.37 -3.22
C MET A 101 6.27 4.49 -2.92
N PHE A 102 5.46 3.52 -3.35
CA PHE A 102 4.06 3.39 -2.94
C PHE A 102 3.65 1.92 -2.91
N HIS A 103 2.59 1.56 -2.16
CA HIS A 103 2.28 0.16 -1.92
C HIS A 103 1.86 -0.64 -3.16
N ALA A 104 0.81 -0.21 -3.88
CA ALA A 104 0.25 -0.99 -4.99
C ALA A 104 0.31 -0.26 -6.33
N LEU A 105 -0.48 0.80 -6.50
CA LEU A 105 -0.67 1.43 -7.81
C LEU A 105 -1.20 2.86 -7.71
N VAL A 106 -1.07 3.59 -8.82
CA VAL A 106 -1.83 4.83 -9.07
C VAL A 106 -3.05 4.48 -9.94
N PRO A 107 -4.30 4.76 -9.51
CA PRO A 107 -5.48 4.37 -10.28
C PRO A 107 -5.52 5.00 -11.67
N LEU A 108 -5.83 4.19 -12.69
CA LEU A 108 -5.90 4.61 -14.09
C LEU A 108 -7.27 4.32 -14.70
N ASN A 109 -7.64 5.14 -15.67
CA ASN A 109 -8.70 4.83 -16.62
C ASN A 109 -8.21 3.81 -17.67
N GLU A 110 -9.14 3.24 -18.43
CA GLU A 110 -8.83 2.25 -19.49
C GLU A 110 -7.95 2.81 -20.62
N ASP A 111 -7.92 4.14 -20.79
CA ASP A 111 -7.07 4.86 -21.74
C ASP A 111 -5.65 5.16 -21.19
N GLY A 112 -5.39 4.84 -19.91
CA GLY A 112 -4.13 5.09 -19.23
C GLY A 112 -3.99 6.50 -18.62
N SER A 113 -5.03 7.33 -18.64
CA SER A 113 -5.06 8.60 -17.88
C SER A 113 -5.26 8.34 -16.39
N PHE A 114 -4.83 9.27 -15.51
CA PHE A 114 -5.06 9.12 -14.07
C PHE A 114 -6.55 9.20 -13.76
N LYS A 115 -7.04 8.22 -12.99
CA LYS A 115 -8.45 8.13 -12.66
C LYS A 115 -8.80 9.08 -11.52
N ALA A 116 -9.79 9.94 -11.75
CA ALA A 116 -10.37 10.77 -10.72
C ALA A 116 -11.43 9.98 -9.94
N VAL A 117 -11.31 9.97 -8.61
CA VAL A 117 -12.20 9.25 -7.70
C VAL A 117 -12.70 10.22 -6.64
N ASP A 118 -14.00 10.17 -6.37
CA ASP A 118 -14.64 10.86 -5.25
C ASP A 118 -14.82 9.84 -4.11
N PHE A 119 -14.28 10.16 -2.94
CA PHE A 119 -14.31 9.28 -1.76
C PHE A 119 -15.49 9.56 -0.83
N GLY A 120 -16.47 10.36 -1.27
CA GLY A 120 -17.70 10.64 -0.51
C GLY A 120 -17.93 12.13 -0.23
N ASP A 121 -16.97 13.00 -0.57
CA ASP A 121 -16.99 14.43 -0.23
C ASP A 121 -17.33 15.35 -1.42
N GLY A 122 -17.62 14.77 -2.59
CA GLY A 122 -18.00 15.52 -3.79
C GLY A 122 -16.82 16.05 -4.58
N VAL A 123 -15.58 15.75 -4.18
CA VAL A 123 -14.36 16.27 -4.81
C VAL A 123 -13.57 15.13 -5.44
N PRO A 124 -13.64 14.98 -6.78
CA PRO A 124 -12.84 13.99 -7.49
C PRO A 124 -11.36 14.33 -7.40
N ARG A 125 -10.53 13.35 -7.07
CA ARG A 125 -9.07 13.49 -6.97
C ARG A 125 -8.39 12.38 -7.74
N SER A 126 -7.25 12.69 -8.35
CA SER A 126 -6.43 11.75 -9.12
C SER A 126 -4.95 11.90 -8.78
N GLY A 127 -4.13 10.93 -9.18
CA GLY A 127 -2.67 11.05 -9.08
C GLY A 127 -2.20 11.35 -7.66
N LYS A 128 -1.27 12.29 -7.50
CA LYS A 128 -0.70 12.64 -6.19
C LYS A 128 -1.75 13.21 -5.24
N GLN A 129 -2.68 14.02 -5.75
CA GLN A 129 -3.71 14.65 -4.91
C GLN A 129 -4.61 13.62 -4.22
N MET A 130 -4.89 12.50 -4.88
CA MET A 130 -5.61 11.38 -4.26
C MET A 130 -4.84 10.83 -3.07
N PHE A 131 -3.53 10.62 -3.23
CA PHE A 131 -2.69 10.05 -2.17
C PHE A 131 -2.58 10.99 -0.97
N ASP A 132 -2.34 12.28 -1.22
CA ASP A 132 -2.27 13.31 -0.18
C ASP A 132 -3.58 13.38 0.62
N TYR A 133 -4.72 13.32 -0.07
CA TYR A 133 -6.03 13.34 0.56
C TYR A 133 -6.24 12.12 1.45
N ILE A 134 -6.00 10.91 0.92
CA ILE A 134 -6.21 9.67 1.69
C ILE A 134 -5.32 9.65 2.93
N ASP A 135 -4.03 10.01 2.80
CA ASP A 135 -3.10 10.02 3.93
C ASP A 135 -3.54 11.01 5.02
N ALA A 136 -3.94 12.22 4.63
CA ALA A 136 -4.45 13.23 5.54
C ALA A 136 -5.76 12.79 6.21
N GLU A 137 -6.66 12.19 5.45
CA GLU A 137 -7.99 11.78 5.92
C GLU A 137 -7.92 10.61 6.90
N VAL A 138 -7.09 9.61 6.61
CA VAL A 138 -6.83 8.49 7.53
C VAL A 138 -6.23 8.99 8.84
N LYS A 139 -5.26 9.91 8.79
CA LYS A 139 -4.67 10.54 9.99
C LYS A 139 -5.71 11.36 10.76
N ARG A 140 -6.50 12.17 10.05
CA ARG A 140 -7.59 12.97 10.65
C ARG A 140 -8.59 12.09 11.38
N LEU A 141 -9.07 11.03 10.75
CA LEU A 141 -10.05 10.10 11.33
C LEU A 141 -9.51 9.35 12.54
N TYR A 142 -8.23 8.96 12.49
CA TYR A 142 -7.58 8.30 13.63
C TYR A 142 -7.47 9.21 14.86
N PHE A 143 -7.07 10.47 14.67
CA PHE A 143 -6.87 11.43 15.77
C PHE A 143 -8.13 12.21 16.16
N ALA A 144 -9.19 12.17 15.37
CA ALA A 144 -10.45 12.83 15.70
C ALA A 144 -11.07 12.24 16.97
N GLU A 145 -11.68 13.10 17.80
CA GLU A 145 -12.52 12.65 18.91
C GLU A 145 -13.67 11.78 18.39
N PRO A 146 -14.10 10.73 19.12
CA PRO A 146 -15.16 9.83 18.66
C PRO A 146 -16.45 10.55 18.25
N SER A 147 -16.82 11.64 18.93
CA SER A 147 -18.00 12.45 18.63
C SER A 147 -17.93 13.23 17.30
N MET A 148 -16.73 13.41 16.75
CA MET A 148 -16.48 14.15 15.51
C MET A 148 -16.40 13.23 14.29
N ARG A 149 -16.33 11.91 14.50
CA ARG A 149 -16.25 10.93 13.42
C ARG A 149 -17.65 10.63 12.91
N LYS A 150 -17.87 10.77 11.61
CA LYS A 150 -19.12 10.31 10.99
C LYS A 150 -18.90 8.90 10.46
N THR A 151 -19.89 8.03 10.64
CA THR A 151 -19.79 6.61 10.23
C THR A 151 -19.40 6.47 8.75
N HIS A 152 -19.95 7.29 7.85
CA HIS A 152 -19.60 7.24 6.43
C HIS A 152 -18.13 7.59 6.14
N GLU A 153 -17.49 8.42 6.96
CA GLU A 153 -16.07 8.78 6.76
C GLU A 153 -15.16 7.60 7.16
N LEU A 154 -15.55 6.82 8.17
CA LEU A 154 -14.80 5.64 8.60
C LEU A 154 -14.79 4.53 7.53
N ASP A 155 -15.75 4.55 6.62
CA ASP A 155 -15.89 3.56 5.55
C ASP A 155 -14.81 3.68 4.49
N LEU A 156 -14.15 4.82 4.43
CA LEU A 156 -12.95 4.98 3.63
C LEU A 156 -11.92 3.88 3.96
N MET A 157 -11.75 3.53 5.25
CA MET A 157 -10.80 2.48 5.64
C MET A 157 -11.15 1.12 5.04
N TRP A 158 -12.44 0.79 4.95
CA TRP A 158 -12.90 -0.44 4.32
C TRP A 158 -12.80 -0.35 2.79
N TYR A 159 -13.18 0.79 2.20
CA TYR A 159 -13.07 1.03 0.76
C TYR A 159 -11.62 0.93 0.28
N LEU A 160 -10.66 1.42 1.07
CA LEU A 160 -9.25 1.32 0.72
C LEU A 160 -8.79 -0.15 0.58
N TRP A 161 -9.40 -1.07 1.33
CA TRP A 161 -9.05 -2.48 1.28
C TRP A 161 -9.60 -3.22 0.05
N CYS A 162 -10.83 -2.93 -0.38
CA CYS A 162 -11.53 -3.72 -1.40
C CYS A 162 -12.18 -2.94 -2.55
N GLY A 163 -12.11 -1.61 -2.50
CA GLY A 163 -12.69 -0.72 -3.51
C GLY A 163 -11.92 -0.80 -4.83
N PRO A 164 -12.61 -0.91 -5.98
CA PRO A 164 -11.94 -1.12 -7.28
C PRO A 164 -11.02 0.00 -7.70
N ASP A 165 -11.32 1.22 -7.24
CA ASP A 165 -10.55 2.42 -7.54
C ASP A 165 -9.63 2.85 -6.38
N SER A 166 -9.50 2.00 -5.36
CA SER A 166 -8.53 2.20 -4.29
C SER A 166 -7.09 2.05 -4.84
N PRO A 167 -6.16 2.95 -4.47
CA PRO A 167 -4.74 2.80 -4.78
C PRO A 167 -4.10 1.61 -4.05
N LEU A 168 -4.82 0.89 -3.19
CA LEU A 168 -4.33 -0.22 -2.36
C LEU A 168 -4.95 -1.59 -2.69
N PHE A 169 -5.82 -1.71 -3.71
CA PHE A 169 -6.53 -2.97 -4.01
C PHE A 169 -6.22 -3.60 -5.38
N GLY A 170 -6.17 -2.82 -6.45
CA GLY A 170 -5.69 -3.29 -7.76
C GLY A 170 -6.55 -4.29 -8.53
N LYS A 171 -7.75 -4.62 -8.04
CA LYS A 171 -8.68 -5.52 -8.71
C LYS A 171 -10.04 -4.84 -8.89
N ASN A 172 -10.85 -5.36 -9.80
CA ASN A 172 -12.18 -4.83 -10.08
C ASN A 172 -13.23 -5.17 -9.01
N LYS A 173 -13.01 -6.20 -8.20
CA LYS A 173 -13.89 -6.63 -7.10
C LYS A 173 -13.15 -7.61 -6.18
N MET A 174 -13.61 -7.72 -4.94
CA MET A 174 -13.18 -8.75 -3.98
C MET A 174 -14.15 -9.92 -4.01
N THR A 175 -13.70 -11.13 -4.35
CA THR A 175 -14.59 -12.29 -4.56
C THR A 175 -14.81 -13.16 -3.32
N THR A 176 -14.80 -12.57 -2.12
CA THR A 176 -14.93 -13.33 -0.85
C THR A 176 -16.25 -14.09 -0.78
N PHE A 177 -17.37 -13.45 -1.10
CA PHE A 177 -18.67 -14.12 -1.12
C PHE A 177 -18.65 -15.32 -2.08
N GLU A 178 -18.20 -15.10 -3.31
CA GLU A 178 -18.16 -16.17 -4.33
C GLU A 178 -17.27 -17.34 -3.89
N ARG A 179 -16.12 -17.07 -3.26
CA ARG A 179 -15.20 -18.11 -2.77
C ARG A 179 -15.79 -18.95 -1.63
N VAL A 180 -16.59 -18.33 -0.78
CA VAL A 180 -17.23 -19.01 0.34
C VAL A 180 -18.44 -19.78 -0.16
N GLU A 181 -19.33 -19.16 -0.93
CA GLU A 181 -20.66 -19.66 -1.23
C GLU A 181 -20.79 -20.40 -2.57
N ILE A 182 -19.89 -20.19 -3.54
CA ILE A 182 -20.00 -20.76 -4.89
C ILE A 182 -18.82 -21.70 -5.17
N ASP A 183 -19.11 -22.94 -5.59
CA ASP A 183 -18.05 -23.90 -5.97
C ASP A 183 -17.42 -23.62 -7.34
N ASP A 184 -18.16 -23.00 -8.27
CA ASP A 184 -17.63 -22.67 -9.58
C ASP A 184 -16.59 -21.55 -9.49
N SER A 185 -15.32 -21.95 -9.56
CA SER A 185 -14.14 -21.07 -9.59
C SER A 185 -14.15 -19.99 -10.66
N LYS A 186 -14.98 -20.09 -11.71
CA LYS A 186 -15.17 -19.00 -12.68
C LYS A 186 -15.70 -17.72 -12.01
N SER A 187 -16.53 -17.86 -10.97
CA SER A 187 -17.07 -16.74 -10.19
C SER A 187 -16.00 -16.06 -9.31
N HIS A 188 -14.90 -16.76 -9.00
CA HIS A 188 -13.84 -16.27 -8.12
C HIS A 188 -12.84 -15.33 -8.80
N LYS A 189 -12.98 -15.11 -10.11
CA LYS A 189 -12.02 -14.35 -10.91
C LYS A 189 -12.07 -12.86 -10.56
N GLU A 190 -10.93 -12.36 -10.13
CA GLU A 190 -10.67 -10.95 -9.86
C GLU A 190 -9.78 -10.40 -10.97
N LYS A 191 -10.30 -9.48 -11.78
CA LYS A 191 -9.56 -8.88 -12.89
C LYS A 191 -8.70 -7.74 -12.35
N ARG A 192 -7.43 -7.74 -12.72
CA ARG A 192 -6.51 -6.62 -12.47
C ARG A 192 -7.03 -5.36 -13.17
N ASN A 193 -6.90 -4.21 -12.52
CA ASN A 193 -7.33 -2.93 -13.09
C ASN A 193 -6.37 -2.43 -14.20
N ALA A 194 -6.72 -1.28 -14.81
CA ALA A 194 -5.97 -0.70 -15.93
C ALA A 194 -4.49 -0.42 -15.62
N TYR A 195 -4.10 -0.17 -14.37
CA TYR A 195 -2.69 0.03 -14.01
C TYR A 195 -1.80 -1.12 -14.50
N TYR A 196 -2.22 -2.37 -14.28
CA TYR A 196 -1.43 -3.55 -14.63
C TYR A 196 -1.32 -3.79 -16.14
N LYS A 197 -2.18 -3.17 -16.95
CA LYS A 197 -2.06 -3.15 -18.42
C LYS A 197 -0.92 -2.23 -18.88
N TYR A 198 -0.68 -1.14 -18.15
CA TYR A 198 0.27 -0.08 -18.52
C TYR A 198 1.57 -0.08 -17.70
N GLN A 199 1.64 -0.83 -16.59
CA GLN A 199 2.77 -0.84 -15.64
C GLN A 199 4.13 -1.13 -16.30
N ASP A 200 4.15 -1.83 -17.42
CA ASP A 200 5.39 -2.19 -18.14
C ASP A 200 5.81 -1.12 -19.17
N THR A 201 5.11 0.01 -19.23
CA THR A 201 5.42 1.08 -20.18
C THR A 201 6.24 2.19 -19.52
N LYS A 202 7.32 2.61 -20.20
CA LYS A 202 8.15 3.74 -19.74
C LYS A 202 7.37 5.06 -19.67
N ASP A 203 6.41 5.25 -20.58
CA ASP A 203 5.53 6.43 -20.60
C ASP A 203 4.76 6.59 -19.29
N LEU A 204 4.09 5.53 -18.82
CA LEU A 204 3.36 5.58 -17.56
C LEU A 204 4.29 5.88 -16.38
N ALA A 205 5.44 5.22 -16.32
CA ALA A 205 6.40 5.43 -15.24
C ALA A 205 6.85 6.91 -15.17
N ILE A 206 7.20 7.52 -16.29
CA ILE A 206 7.57 8.94 -16.38
C ILE A 206 6.42 9.84 -15.93
N ARG A 207 5.20 9.55 -16.37
CA ARG A 207 4.01 10.34 -16.00
C ARG A 207 3.74 10.28 -14.51
N ILE A 208 3.85 9.10 -13.89
CA ILE A 208 3.73 8.94 -12.44
C ILE A 208 4.83 9.72 -11.71
N LEU A 209 6.10 9.58 -12.11
CA LEU A 209 7.19 10.32 -11.46
C LEU A 209 6.96 11.83 -11.49
N ASN A 210 6.59 12.38 -12.66
CA ASN A 210 6.27 13.80 -12.80
C ASN A 210 5.05 14.24 -11.96
N GLU A 211 3.99 13.42 -11.90
CA GLU A 211 2.80 13.67 -11.07
C GLU A 211 3.16 13.82 -9.59
N PHE A 212 4.17 13.08 -9.13
CA PHE A 212 4.68 13.13 -7.75
C PHE A 212 5.79 14.18 -7.55
N GLY A 213 6.11 14.98 -8.58
CA GLY A 213 7.07 16.09 -8.51
C GLY A 213 8.53 15.69 -8.74
N ILE A 214 8.79 14.48 -9.25
CA ILE A 214 10.14 14.02 -9.57
C ILE A 214 10.47 14.37 -11.02
N THR A 215 11.39 15.31 -11.21
CA THR A 215 11.78 15.82 -12.54
C THR A 215 12.93 15.06 -13.17
N ASP A 216 13.85 14.51 -12.37
CA ASP A 216 14.94 13.66 -12.88
C ASP A 216 14.45 12.22 -13.05
N THR A 217 13.55 12.04 -14.02
CA THR A 217 12.90 10.74 -14.27
C THR A 217 13.86 9.69 -14.83
N ASP A 218 15.00 10.12 -15.36
CA ASP A 218 16.04 9.18 -15.79
C ASP A 218 16.76 8.57 -14.59
N ARG A 219 16.96 9.30 -13.48
CA ARG A 219 17.60 8.72 -12.28
C ARG A 219 16.62 8.23 -11.23
N ALA A 220 15.32 8.30 -11.52
CA ALA A 220 14.27 7.88 -10.61
C ALA A 220 13.80 6.47 -10.92
N VAL A 221 13.49 5.73 -9.87
CA VAL A 221 12.84 4.43 -9.97
C VAL A 221 11.57 4.46 -9.11
N ILE A 222 10.48 3.95 -9.67
CA ILE A 222 9.28 3.66 -8.90
C ILE A 222 9.48 2.29 -8.24
N VAL A 223 9.22 2.20 -6.94
CA VAL A 223 9.24 0.95 -6.19
C VAL A 223 7.83 0.72 -5.63
N ASN A 224 7.20 -0.37 -6.05
CA ASN A 224 5.90 -0.78 -5.53
C ASN A 224 5.85 -2.29 -5.25
N GLY A 225 4.69 -2.81 -4.85
CA GLY A 225 4.49 -4.22 -4.59
C GLY A 225 3.05 -4.66 -4.81
N HIS A 226 2.43 -5.21 -3.75
CA HIS A 226 1.03 -5.63 -3.66
C HIS A 226 0.68 -6.96 -4.35
N ILE A 227 0.99 -7.13 -5.63
CA ILE A 227 0.74 -8.39 -6.34
C ILE A 227 2.01 -9.23 -6.40
N PRO A 228 1.96 -10.52 -6.03
CA PRO A 228 3.11 -11.40 -6.14
C PRO A 228 3.63 -11.51 -7.58
N VAL A 229 4.96 -11.55 -7.72
CA VAL A 229 5.63 -11.71 -9.01
C VAL A 229 5.78 -13.21 -9.30
N GLU A 230 5.13 -13.69 -10.35
CA GLU A 230 5.14 -15.12 -10.71
C GLU A 230 6.39 -15.47 -11.52
N LYS A 231 7.56 -15.47 -10.87
CA LYS A 231 8.85 -15.76 -11.52
C LYS A 231 8.87 -17.13 -12.20
N ILE A 232 8.19 -18.14 -11.63
CA ILE A 232 8.03 -19.47 -12.26
C ILE A 232 7.37 -19.41 -13.64
N ASN A 233 6.55 -18.39 -13.87
CA ASN A 233 5.83 -18.16 -15.13
C ASN A 233 6.57 -17.14 -16.03
N GLY A 234 7.82 -16.78 -15.67
CA GLY A 234 8.66 -15.86 -16.43
C GLY A 234 8.36 -14.38 -16.21
N GLU A 235 7.58 -14.01 -15.19
CA GLU A 235 7.34 -12.60 -14.89
C GLU A 235 8.61 -11.90 -14.38
N ASN A 236 8.92 -10.74 -14.95
CA ASN A 236 10.04 -9.90 -14.51
C ASN A 236 9.57 -8.88 -13.44
N PRO A 237 10.23 -8.81 -12.27
CA PRO A 237 9.99 -7.75 -11.27
C PRO A 237 10.44 -6.37 -11.74
N ILE A 238 11.40 -6.30 -12.67
CA ILE A 238 11.86 -5.07 -13.29
C ILE A 238 10.98 -4.81 -14.51
N LYS A 239 10.29 -3.67 -14.49
CA LYS A 239 9.29 -3.27 -15.48
C LYS A 239 9.68 -1.93 -16.12
N ALA A 240 9.03 -1.59 -17.22
CA ALA A 240 9.19 -0.28 -17.87
C ALA A 240 10.66 0.10 -18.16
N GLY A 241 11.45 -0.89 -18.59
CA GLY A 241 12.87 -0.74 -18.90
C GLY A 241 13.73 -0.27 -17.71
N GLY A 242 13.39 -0.68 -16.49
CA GLY A 242 14.10 -0.31 -15.26
C GLY A 242 13.49 0.86 -14.49
N SER A 243 12.45 1.52 -15.02
CA SER A 243 11.85 2.69 -14.36
C SER A 243 10.86 2.31 -13.25
N LEU A 244 10.49 1.03 -13.14
CA LEU A 244 9.59 0.48 -12.13
C LEU A 244 10.14 -0.87 -11.63
N ILE A 245 10.17 -1.06 -10.32
CA ILE A 245 10.50 -2.32 -9.67
C ILE A 245 9.31 -2.73 -8.80
N VAL A 246 8.82 -3.96 -9.04
CA VAL A 246 7.81 -4.60 -8.20
C VAL A 246 8.50 -5.53 -7.22
N ILE A 247 8.36 -5.23 -5.93
CA ILE A 247 8.88 -6.03 -4.82
C ILE A 247 7.69 -6.62 -4.09
N ASP A 248 7.58 -7.94 -4.12
CA ASP A 248 6.63 -8.67 -3.30
C ASP A 248 7.35 -9.34 -2.11
N GLY A 249 6.65 -9.38 -0.97
CA GLY A 249 7.05 -10.09 0.22
C GLY A 249 6.92 -11.60 0.07
N GLY A 250 7.80 -12.22 -0.74
CA GLY A 250 7.86 -13.67 -0.93
C GLY A 250 8.22 -14.47 0.33
N PHE A 251 8.47 -13.79 1.45
CA PHE A 251 8.79 -14.41 2.75
C PHE A 251 7.62 -15.21 3.33
N SER A 252 6.41 -15.02 2.81
CA SER A 252 5.27 -15.88 3.17
C SER A 252 5.38 -17.23 2.48
N LYS A 253 5.47 -18.29 3.30
CA LYS A 253 5.46 -19.70 2.86
C LYS A 253 4.32 -20.04 1.91
N TYR A 254 3.18 -19.37 2.04
CA TYR A 254 2.01 -19.62 1.20
C TYR A 254 2.19 -19.14 -0.25
N TYR A 255 2.97 -18.08 -0.47
CA TYR A 255 3.17 -17.51 -1.81
C TYR A 255 4.34 -18.15 -2.56
N GLN A 256 5.26 -18.84 -1.89
CA GLN A 256 6.41 -19.50 -2.52
C GLN A 256 6.04 -20.50 -3.62
N LYS A 257 4.87 -21.16 -3.54
CA LYS A 257 4.37 -22.04 -4.62
C LYS A 257 4.00 -21.28 -5.89
N THR A 258 3.61 -20.02 -5.74
CA THR A 258 3.16 -19.14 -6.83
C THR A 258 4.32 -18.32 -7.38
N THR A 259 5.20 -17.80 -6.50
CA THR A 259 6.35 -16.97 -6.89
C THR A 259 7.55 -17.80 -7.33
N GLY A 260 7.76 -18.99 -6.75
CA GLY A 260 8.93 -19.85 -6.97
C GLY A 260 10.17 -19.43 -6.19
N ILE A 261 10.11 -18.35 -5.43
CA ILE A 261 11.23 -17.78 -4.67
C ILE A 261 10.77 -17.35 -3.26
N ALA A 262 11.72 -17.15 -2.34
CA ALA A 262 11.47 -16.59 -1.02
C ALA A 262 11.25 -15.07 -1.03
N GLY A 263 11.36 -14.42 -2.19
CA GLY A 263 11.17 -12.98 -2.34
C GLY A 263 12.43 -12.26 -2.79
N TYR A 264 12.32 -10.93 -2.87
CA TYR A 264 13.38 -10.04 -3.32
C TYR A 264 13.86 -9.11 -2.21
N THR A 265 15.15 -8.82 -2.20
CA THR A 265 15.72 -7.68 -1.46
C THR A 265 16.13 -6.60 -2.44
N LEU A 266 15.67 -5.37 -2.21
CA LEU A 266 16.15 -4.19 -2.92
C LEU A 266 17.38 -3.64 -2.21
N VAL A 267 18.45 -3.41 -2.97
CA VAL A 267 19.67 -2.78 -2.47
C VAL A 267 19.89 -1.48 -3.22
N TYR A 268 20.08 -0.42 -2.44
CA TYR A 268 20.44 0.90 -2.94
C TYR A 268 21.75 1.35 -2.30
N ASP A 269 22.79 1.51 -3.11
CA ASP A 269 24.08 1.99 -2.66
C ASP A 269 24.73 2.95 -3.70
N SER A 270 25.95 3.40 -3.44
CA SER A 270 26.65 4.34 -4.34
C SER A 270 26.83 3.83 -5.77
N ARG A 271 26.77 2.51 -5.99
CA ARG A 271 26.90 1.85 -7.30
C ARG A 271 25.57 1.76 -8.04
N GLY A 272 24.44 1.99 -7.36
CA GLY A 272 23.12 2.06 -7.97
C GLY A 272 22.05 1.27 -7.21
N LEU A 273 20.98 0.93 -7.94
CA LEU A 273 19.81 0.22 -7.44
C LEU A 273 19.71 -1.14 -8.13
N TYR A 274 19.61 -2.21 -7.35
CA TYR A 274 19.47 -3.58 -7.86
C TYR A 274 18.66 -4.46 -6.90
N ILE A 275 18.12 -5.56 -7.41
CA ILE A 275 17.38 -6.54 -6.63
C ILE A 275 18.17 -7.84 -6.48
N VAL A 276 17.93 -8.55 -5.39
CA VAL A 276 18.51 -9.86 -5.10
C VAL A 276 17.37 -10.85 -4.90
N ALA A 277 17.33 -11.93 -5.67
CA ALA A 277 16.34 -12.99 -5.52
C ALA A 277 16.83 -14.02 -4.51
N HIS A 278 15.96 -14.41 -3.58
CA HIS A 278 16.29 -15.39 -2.55
C HIS A 278 15.58 -16.71 -2.82
N GLU A 279 16.30 -17.82 -2.69
CA GLU A 279 15.69 -19.15 -2.79
C GLU A 279 14.88 -19.50 -1.53
N PRO A 280 13.79 -20.29 -1.65
CA PRO A 280 13.02 -20.78 -0.51
C PRO A 280 13.87 -21.56 0.49
N PHE A 281 13.83 -21.17 1.76
CA PHE A 281 14.39 -21.98 2.84
C PHE A 281 13.47 -23.15 3.17
N VAL A 282 13.95 -24.38 2.99
CA VAL A 282 13.12 -25.59 3.11
C VAL A 282 12.97 -26.06 4.56
N SER A 283 14.09 -26.36 5.26
CA SER A 283 14.12 -26.65 6.70
C SER A 283 15.55 -26.65 7.26
N PHE A 284 15.67 -26.48 8.58
CA PHE A 284 16.95 -26.56 9.30
C PHE A 284 17.64 -27.92 9.12
N GLU A 285 16.89 -29.02 9.25
CA GLU A 285 17.41 -30.38 9.12
C GLU A 285 17.93 -30.66 7.70
N LYS A 286 17.19 -30.21 6.68
CA LYS A 286 17.62 -30.35 5.28
C LYS A 286 18.86 -29.50 5.01
N ALA A 287 18.89 -28.26 5.51
CA ALA A 287 20.03 -27.37 5.35
C ALA A 287 21.31 -27.94 5.96
N ILE A 288 21.24 -28.53 7.16
CA ILE A 288 22.38 -29.22 7.78
C ILE A 288 22.77 -30.47 7.00
N ARG A 289 21.80 -31.33 6.66
CA ARG A 289 22.07 -32.61 6.02
C ARG A 289 22.66 -32.46 4.62
N GLU A 290 22.15 -31.52 3.86
CA GLU A 290 22.57 -31.25 2.48
C GLU A 290 23.64 -30.16 2.40
N ASN A 291 24.09 -29.64 3.56
CA ASN A 291 25.05 -28.56 3.69
C ASN A 291 24.67 -27.35 2.80
N MET A 292 23.37 -27.05 2.77
CA MET A 292 22.82 -25.97 1.95
C MET A 292 23.21 -24.63 2.57
N ASP A 293 23.82 -23.77 1.75
CA ASP A 293 24.00 -22.36 2.09
C ASP A 293 22.79 -21.55 1.58
N ILE A 294 22.62 -20.31 2.06
CA ILE A 294 21.60 -19.40 1.54
C ILE A 294 22.06 -18.94 0.16
N HIS A 295 21.68 -19.69 -0.88
CA HIS A 295 21.93 -19.31 -2.25
C HIS A 295 21.03 -18.12 -2.63
N SER A 296 21.62 -16.92 -2.55
CA SER A 296 21.05 -15.72 -3.14
C SER A 296 21.58 -15.61 -4.57
N THR A 297 20.70 -15.75 -5.55
CA THR A 297 21.05 -15.45 -6.94
C THR A 297 20.83 -13.96 -7.16
N THR A 298 21.93 -13.25 -7.35
CA THR A 298 21.86 -11.82 -7.68
C THR A 298 21.37 -11.69 -9.11
N GLU A 299 20.06 -11.50 -9.30
CA GLU A 299 19.50 -11.04 -10.57
C GLU A 299 19.80 -9.55 -10.72
N VAL A 300 21.07 -9.26 -11.01
CA VAL A 300 21.56 -7.88 -11.16
C VAL A 300 21.15 -7.35 -12.52
N GLU A 301 20.13 -6.52 -12.57
CA GLU A 301 20.21 -5.33 -13.41
C GLU A 301 20.48 -4.16 -12.48
N ASN A 302 21.70 -3.63 -12.55
CA ASN A 302 22.00 -2.38 -11.87
C ASN A 302 21.41 -1.24 -12.71
N ILE A 303 20.14 -0.95 -12.45
CA ILE A 303 19.28 -0.03 -13.20
C ILE A 303 19.88 1.37 -13.28
N LEU A 304 20.67 1.76 -12.26
CA LEU A 304 21.28 3.08 -12.15
C LEU A 304 22.81 3.09 -12.38
N ALA A 305 23.47 1.94 -12.53
CA ALA A 305 24.94 1.87 -12.70
C ALA A 305 25.45 2.70 -13.88
N THR A 306 24.66 2.78 -14.95
CA THR A 306 25.02 3.52 -16.17
C THR A 306 24.88 5.03 -16.01
N LYS A 307 24.37 5.53 -14.88
CA LYS A 307 23.98 6.94 -14.67
C LYS A 307 24.91 7.72 -13.75
N GLY A 308 26.01 7.10 -13.31
CA GLY A 308 27.07 7.69 -12.50
C GLY A 308 27.02 7.30 -11.03
N GLN A 309 28.15 7.40 -10.34
CA GLN A 309 28.24 7.07 -8.91
C GLN A 309 27.55 8.13 -8.06
N MET A 310 26.66 7.70 -7.17
CA MET A 310 26.00 8.58 -6.21
C MET A 310 26.95 8.95 -5.06
N ARG A 311 27.01 10.24 -4.72
CA ARG A 311 27.70 10.72 -3.51
C ARG A 311 26.71 11.00 -2.40
N VAL A 312 27.20 11.05 -1.16
CA VAL A 312 26.40 11.52 -0.01
C VAL A 312 25.89 12.94 -0.24
N SER A 313 26.60 13.78 -1.00
CA SER A 313 26.11 15.11 -1.37
C SER A 313 24.84 15.07 -2.22
N ASP A 314 24.60 14.00 -2.96
CA ASP A 314 23.55 13.92 -3.96
C ASP A 314 22.27 13.32 -3.39
N CYS A 315 22.34 12.76 -2.17
CA CYS A 315 21.19 12.22 -1.45
C CYS A 315 20.46 13.32 -0.64
N ASP A 316 19.22 13.03 -0.25
CA ASP A 316 18.38 13.98 0.50
C ASP A 316 19.06 14.38 1.83
N LYS A 317 19.72 13.42 2.48
CA LYS A 317 20.51 13.68 3.70
C LYS A 317 21.69 14.61 3.44
N GLY A 318 22.33 14.52 2.27
CA GLY A 318 23.39 15.45 1.87
C GLY A 318 22.91 16.88 1.72
N VAL A 319 21.71 17.07 1.15
CA VAL A 319 21.07 18.38 1.05
C VAL A 319 20.79 18.94 2.46
N GLU A 320 20.22 18.13 3.35
CA GLU A 320 19.97 18.50 4.74
C GLU A 320 21.26 18.90 5.47
N LEU A 321 22.33 18.11 5.34
CA LEU A 321 23.62 18.39 5.98
C LEU A 321 24.24 19.69 5.47
N ARG A 322 24.15 19.98 4.16
CA ARG A 322 24.61 21.27 3.60
C ARG A 322 23.86 22.45 4.18
N GLU A 323 22.54 22.32 4.32
CA GLU A 323 21.73 23.36 4.92
C GLU A 323 22.05 23.56 6.40
N GLN A 324 22.29 22.49 7.16
CA GLN A 324 22.76 22.57 8.55
C GLN A 324 24.12 23.27 8.66
N ILE A 325 25.07 22.94 7.78
CA ILE A 325 26.37 23.63 7.73
C ILE A 325 26.16 25.13 7.49
N ARG A 326 25.35 25.51 6.49
CA ARG A 326 25.03 26.90 6.19
C ARG A 326 24.41 27.64 7.38
N GLN A 327 23.49 27.00 8.10
CA GLN A 327 22.85 27.56 9.28
C GLN A 327 23.85 27.76 10.44
N LEU A 328 24.78 26.82 10.62
CA LEU A 328 25.85 26.94 11.61
C LEU A 328 26.82 28.07 11.26
N GLU A 329 27.19 28.22 9.98
CA GLU A 329 28.01 29.33 9.50
C GLU A 329 27.34 30.69 9.75
N MET A 330 26.02 30.80 9.50
CA MET A 330 25.24 31.99 9.85
C MET A 330 25.22 32.28 11.35
N LEU A 331 25.11 31.23 12.18
CA LEU A 331 25.12 31.37 13.64
C LEU A 331 26.47 31.87 14.14
N ILE A 332 27.57 31.33 13.59
CA ILE A 332 28.93 31.80 13.89
C ILE A 332 29.08 33.27 13.49
N ALA A 333 28.67 33.64 12.27
CA ALA A 333 28.77 35.03 11.82
C ALA A 333 27.94 35.99 12.69
N ALA A 334 26.72 35.59 13.08
CA ALA A 334 25.86 36.36 13.96
C ALA A 334 26.45 36.54 15.37
N PHE A 335 27.16 35.53 15.87
CA PHE A 335 27.92 35.63 17.12
C PHE A 335 29.11 36.60 16.98
N GLU A 336 29.91 36.45 15.91
CA GLU A 336 31.10 37.27 15.67
C GLU A 336 30.79 38.76 15.45
N CYS A 337 29.66 39.08 14.81
CA CYS A 337 29.21 40.48 14.65
C CYS A 337 28.35 40.99 15.82
N GLY A 338 28.19 40.20 16.89
CA GLY A 338 27.51 40.62 18.12
C GLY A 338 25.98 40.70 18.05
N LEU A 339 25.37 40.15 17.00
CA LEU A 339 23.90 40.03 16.90
C LEU A 339 23.33 39.02 17.92
N ILE A 340 24.11 38.01 18.29
CA ILE A 340 23.75 37.00 19.28
C ILE A 340 24.81 36.99 20.39
N LYS A 341 24.38 37.01 21.66
CA LYS A 341 25.28 36.95 22.82
C LYS A 341 25.53 35.51 23.25
N GLU A 342 26.73 35.24 23.75
CA GLU A 342 27.05 33.97 24.38
C GLU A 342 26.11 33.72 25.57
N ASN A 343 25.46 32.55 25.58
CA ASN A 343 24.68 32.15 26.74
C ASN A 343 25.61 31.45 27.74
N ASN A 344 26.14 32.20 28.69
CA ASN A 344 27.13 31.76 29.69
C ASN A 344 26.67 30.65 30.65
N ARG A 345 25.48 30.05 30.44
CA ARG A 345 24.97 28.94 31.26
C ARG A 345 25.75 27.64 31.08
N TYR A 346 26.47 27.47 29.97
CA TYR A 346 27.29 26.28 29.72
C TYR A 346 28.73 26.73 29.42
N ARG A 347 29.66 26.45 30.34
CA ARG A 347 31.10 26.61 30.09
C ARG A 347 31.53 25.59 29.03
N MET A 348 31.80 26.04 27.81
CA MET A 348 32.43 25.18 26.81
C MET A 348 33.88 24.87 27.22
N VAL A 349 34.22 23.57 27.26
CA VAL A 349 35.60 23.12 27.32
C VAL A 349 36.18 23.26 25.91
N LYS A 350 37.20 24.11 25.75
CA LYS A 350 37.95 24.19 24.49
C LYS A 350 38.56 22.82 24.19
N VAL A 351 38.03 22.11 23.19
CA VAL A 351 38.70 20.96 22.60
C VAL A 351 39.73 21.52 21.60
N PRO A 352 41.03 21.31 21.80
CA PRO A 352 42.03 21.74 20.84
C PRO A 352 41.79 20.98 19.53
N LEU A 353 41.49 21.72 18.45
CA LEU A 353 41.56 21.17 17.10
C LEU A 353 43.05 20.99 16.78
N ASN A 354 43.58 19.79 17.03
CA ASN A 354 44.85 19.40 16.44
C ASN A 354 44.62 19.25 14.93
N ASN A 355 45.19 20.18 14.17
CA ASN A 355 45.34 20.07 12.72
C ASN A 355 45.87 18.68 12.36
N ARG A 356 45.07 17.91 11.60
CA ARG A 356 45.52 16.77 10.80
C ARG A 356 44.90 16.87 9.42
#